data_AF-A0A388PIF9-F1
#
_entry.id   AF-A0A388PIF9-F1
#
_cell.length_a   1.000
_cell.length_b   1.000
_cell.length_c   1.000
_cell.angle_alpha   90.00
_cell.angle_beta   90.00
_cell.angle_gamma   90.00
#
_symmetry.space_group_name_H-M   'P 1'
#
loop_
_entity.id
_entity.type
_entity.pdbx_description
1 polymer ?
#
loop_
_entity_poly.entity_id
_entity_poly.type
_entity_poly.pdbx_seq_one_letter_code
_entity_poly.pdbx_strand_id
1 'polypeptide(L)'
;MRILALLLAAVALTAAPTPPEGFTALYNGKDLTGWRGGDTSDHRAYLALSPEKRAERDKTWTADMLAHWKAEGDDLVNDGKGKYATTLKEYGDIELTLEYNMAPLGDSGIYLRNVPQVQIWDPANAKERRMAPTKVAVRSGITA
;
A
#
# COMPACT_ATOMS: atom_id res chain seq x y z
N MET A 1 -45.29 19.74 21.78
CA MET A 1 -44.99 18.66 20.82
C MET A 1 -43.60 18.94 20.25
N ARG A 2 -42.56 18.26 20.73
CA ARG A 2 -41.16 18.46 20.29
C ARG A 2 -40.88 17.43 19.20
N ILE A 3 -40.71 17.88 17.96
CA ILE A 3 -40.31 17.01 16.85
C ILE A 3 -38.80 16.86 16.92
N LEU A 4 -38.34 15.67 17.32
CA LEU A 4 -36.95 15.26 17.22
C LEU A 4 -36.68 14.89 15.75
N ALA A 5 -35.94 15.72 15.03
CA ALA A 5 -35.47 15.37 13.69
C ALA A 5 -34.30 14.38 13.83
N LEU A 6 -34.54 13.11 13.51
CA LEU A 6 -33.46 12.14 13.31
C LEU A 6 -32.73 12.48 12.01
N LEU A 7 -31.53 13.02 12.12
CA LEU A 7 -30.56 13.08 11.04
C LEU A 7 -30.07 11.66 10.75
N LEU A 8 -30.62 11.04 9.70
CA LEU A 8 -30.09 9.80 9.16
C LEU A 8 -28.81 10.14 8.39
N ALA A 9 -27.66 10.05 9.06
CA ALA A 9 -26.37 10.15 8.39
C ALA A 9 -26.22 8.93 7.47
N ALA A 10 -26.29 9.15 6.15
CA ALA A 10 -25.96 8.15 5.16
C ALA A 10 -24.47 7.85 5.29
N VAL A 11 -24.13 6.76 5.97
CA VAL A 11 -22.78 6.18 5.91
C VAL A 11 -22.65 5.62 4.50
N ALA A 12 -22.00 6.38 3.61
CA ALA A 12 -21.58 5.84 2.33
C ALA A 12 -20.59 4.72 2.62
N LEU A 13 -21.04 3.47 2.46
CA LEU A 13 -20.16 2.32 2.46
C LEU A 13 -19.32 2.46 1.19
N THR A 14 -18.10 2.99 1.32
CA THR A 14 -17.14 3.03 0.22
C THR A 14 -16.86 1.58 -0.15
N ALA A 15 -17.41 1.15 -1.29
CA ALA A 15 -17.11 -0.16 -1.82
C ALA A 15 -15.63 -0.18 -2.21
N ALA A 16 -14.93 -1.28 -1.92
CA ALA A 16 -13.58 -1.48 -2.42
C ALA A 16 -13.53 -1.21 -3.94
N PRO A 17 -12.43 -0.65 -4.47
CA PRO A 17 -12.26 -0.51 -5.91
C PRO A 17 -12.55 -1.86 -6.57
N THR A 18 -13.48 -1.89 -7.53
CA THR A 18 -13.91 -3.14 -8.15
C THR A 18 -12.77 -3.65 -9.04
N PRO A 19 -12.13 -4.77 -8.69
CA PRO A 19 -11.04 -5.30 -9.48
C PRO A 19 -11.59 -5.87 -10.81
N PRO A 20 -10.74 -6.02 -11.85
CA PRO A 20 -11.14 -6.73 -13.06
C PRO A 20 -11.62 -8.15 -12.75
N GLU A 21 -12.41 -8.73 -13.67
CA GLU A 21 -12.88 -10.11 -13.51
C GLU A 21 -11.70 -11.08 -13.33
N GLY A 22 -11.80 -11.97 -12.34
CA GLY A 22 -10.73 -12.91 -11.98
C GLY A 22 -9.66 -12.35 -11.04
N PHE A 23 -9.71 -11.05 -10.70
CA PHE A 23 -8.78 -10.42 -9.76
C PHE A 23 -9.43 -10.18 -8.39
N THR A 24 -8.62 -10.26 -7.33
CA THR A 24 -8.98 -9.92 -5.96
C THR A 24 -8.39 -8.56 -5.58
N ALA A 25 -9.18 -7.66 -5.03
CA ALA A 25 -8.71 -6.36 -4.57
C ALA A 25 -7.67 -6.50 -3.44
N LEU A 26 -6.51 -5.82 -3.52
CA LEU A 26 -5.58 -5.75 -2.37
C LEU A 26 -5.92 -4.61 -1.42
N TYR A 27 -6.36 -3.47 -1.97
CA TYR A 27 -6.87 -2.37 -1.16
C TYR A 27 -8.37 -2.51 -0.96
N ASN A 28 -8.82 -2.35 0.29
CA ASN A 28 -10.22 -2.54 0.66
C ASN A 28 -11.10 -1.29 0.43
N GLY A 29 -10.56 -0.18 -0.10
CA GLY A 29 -11.31 1.06 -0.34
C GLY A 29 -11.73 1.81 0.93
N LYS A 30 -11.13 1.48 2.09
CA LYS A 30 -11.57 2.01 3.38
C LYS A 30 -10.43 2.40 4.30
N ASP A 31 -9.48 1.49 4.52
CA ASP A 31 -8.45 1.64 5.55
C ASP A 31 -7.23 0.75 5.26
N LEU A 32 -6.24 0.82 6.14
CA LEU A 32 -4.99 0.07 6.01
C LEU A 32 -5.09 -1.37 6.56
N THR A 33 -6.31 -1.88 6.79
CA THR A 33 -6.49 -3.30 7.13
C THR A 33 -5.96 -4.18 6.00
N GLY A 34 -5.18 -5.19 6.33
CA GLY A 34 -4.48 -6.01 5.34
C GLY A 34 -3.06 -5.55 5.03
N TRP A 35 -2.61 -4.44 5.64
CA TRP A 35 -1.27 -3.88 5.44
C TRP A 35 -0.46 -3.85 6.74
N ARG A 36 0.86 -4.02 6.62
CA ARG A 36 1.89 -3.84 7.65
C ARG A 36 3.03 -2.99 7.11
N GLY A 37 3.90 -2.50 7.99
CA GLY A 37 5.14 -1.86 7.57
C GLY A 37 6.16 -2.85 7.06
N GLY A 38 6.92 -2.45 6.05
CA GLY A 38 8.01 -3.22 5.44
C GLY A 38 9.20 -2.37 5.01
N ASP A 39 10.26 -3.03 4.57
CA ASP A 39 11.46 -2.41 4.01
C ASP A 39 12.13 -3.33 2.97
N THR A 40 13.03 -2.76 2.15
CA THR A 40 13.75 -3.48 1.11
C THR A 40 14.69 -4.52 1.74
N SER A 41 14.33 -5.79 1.61
CA SER A 41 15.14 -6.90 2.14
C SER A 41 14.77 -8.22 1.47
N ASP A 42 15.69 -9.19 1.47
CA ASP A 42 15.37 -10.54 1.04
C ASP A 42 14.27 -11.14 1.92
N HIS A 43 13.14 -11.51 1.32
CA HIS A 43 12.01 -12.08 2.04
C HIS A 43 12.38 -13.38 2.78
N ARG A 44 13.33 -14.16 2.26
CA ARG A 44 13.82 -15.38 2.92
C ARG A 44 14.53 -15.05 4.24
N ALA A 45 15.27 -13.95 4.27
CA ALA A 45 15.89 -13.46 5.49
C ALA A 45 14.85 -12.92 6.49
N TYR A 46 13.77 -12.30 5.99
CA TYR A 46 12.64 -11.92 6.83
C TYR A 46 12.02 -13.16 7.50
N LEU A 47 11.75 -14.23 6.73
CA LEU A 47 11.18 -15.49 7.22
C LEU A 47 12.12 -16.28 8.14
N ALA A 48 13.44 -16.15 7.97
CA ALA A 48 14.43 -16.81 8.81
C ALA A 48 14.51 -16.25 10.24
N LEU A 49 13.97 -15.05 10.50
CA LEU A 49 13.86 -14.54 11.87
C LEU A 49 12.88 -15.38 12.69
N SER A 50 13.06 -15.44 14.01
CA SER A 50 12.05 -16.05 14.89
C SER A 50 10.72 -15.27 14.84
N PRO A 51 9.58 -15.91 15.14
CA PRO A 51 8.29 -15.24 15.17
C PRO A 51 8.28 -13.95 16.01
N GLU A 52 8.97 -13.97 17.15
CA GLU A 52 9.05 -12.84 18.08
C GLU A 52 9.81 -11.66 17.46
N LYS A 53 10.97 -11.94 16.85
CA LYS A 53 11.76 -10.92 16.17
C LYS A 53 11.04 -10.35 14.95
N ARG A 54 10.28 -11.18 14.23
CA ARG A 54 9.42 -10.69 13.14
C ARG A 54 8.34 -9.76 13.68
N ALA A 55 7.63 -10.16 14.74
CA ALA A 55 6.57 -9.35 15.34
C ALA A 55 7.07 -8.01 15.89
N GLU A 56 8.22 -7.97 16.55
CA GLU A 56 8.83 -6.72 17.06
C GLU A 56 9.19 -5.77 15.91
N ARG A 57 9.80 -6.30 14.85
CA ARG A 57 10.14 -5.55 13.65
C ARG A 57 8.90 -5.04 12.93
N ASP A 58 7.94 -5.92 12.68
CA ASP A 58 6.68 -5.56 12.02
C ASP A 58 5.92 -4.51 12.83
N LYS A 59 5.92 -4.60 14.17
CA LYS A 59 5.32 -3.56 15.01
C LYS A 59 5.99 -2.20 14.81
N THR A 60 7.32 -2.17 14.84
CA THR A 60 8.10 -0.94 14.68
C THR A 60 7.89 -0.33 13.28
N TRP A 61 7.97 -1.15 12.25
CA TRP A 61 7.76 -0.71 10.87
C TRP A 61 6.32 -0.30 10.61
N THR A 62 5.35 -1.02 11.16
CA THR A 62 3.93 -0.69 10.99
C THR A 62 3.60 0.63 11.66
N ALA A 63 4.17 0.94 12.84
CA ALA A 63 3.99 2.23 13.47
C ALA A 63 4.47 3.39 12.59
N ASP A 64 5.64 3.24 11.98
CA ASP A 64 6.20 4.24 11.06
C ASP A 64 5.41 4.32 9.74
N MET A 65 5.01 3.19 9.17
CA MET A 65 4.14 3.12 7.99
C MET A 65 2.81 3.86 8.22
N LEU A 66 2.15 3.61 9.36
CA LEU A 66 0.88 4.26 9.72
C LEU A 66 1.00 5.77 9.95
N ALA A 67 2.21 6.30 10.21
CA ALA A 67 2.44 7.73 10.31
C ALA A 67 2.46 8.44 8.93
N HIS A 68 2.76 7.69 7.87
CA HIS A 68 3.06 8.24 6.55
C HIS A 68 2.13 7.76 5.44
N TRP A 69 1.40 6.66 5.64
CA TRP A 69 0.37 6.15 4.73
C TRP A 69 -1.04 6.42 5.25
N LYS A 70 -1.94 6.72 4.32
CA LYS A 70 -3.34 7.02 4.61
C LYS A 70 -4.24 6.37 3.57
N ALA A 71 -5.44 6.02 4.02
CA ALA A 71 -6.56 5.71 3.15
C ALA A 71 -7.31 7.02 2.85
N GLU A 72 -7.43 7.38 1.58
CA GLU A 72 -8.15 8.55 1.11
C GLU A 72 -9.12 8.13 0.00
N GLY A 73 -10.33 7.74 0.40
CA GLY A 73 -11.34 7.21 -0.53
C GLY A 73 -10.88 5.89 -1.16
N ASP A 74 -10.76 5.88 -2.48
CA ASP A 74 -10.32 4.70 -3.25
C ASP A 74 -8.79 4.57 -3.32
N ASP A 75 -8.04 5.52 -2.76
CA ASP A 75 -6.59 5.61 -2.92
C ASP A 75 -5.83 5.36 -1.60
N LEU A 76 -4.67 4.71 -1.74
CA LEU A 76 -3.63 4.65 -0.72
C LEU A 76 -2.64 5.78 -0.97
N VAL A 77 -2.52 6.71 -0.04
CA VAL A 77 -1.71 7.92 -0.19
C VAL A 77 -0.57 7.90 0.82
N ASN A 78 0.66 8.03 0.34
CA ASN A 78 1.83 8.24 1.19
C ASN A 78 2.16 9.75 1.28
N ASP A 79 3.06 10.20 2.16
CA ASP A 79 3.58 11.59 2.23
C ASP A 79 5.03 11.77 1.71
N GLY A 80 5.71 10.68 1.37
CA GLY A 80 7.05 10.63 0.75
C GLY A 80 8.10 10.15 1.73
N LYS A 81 7.66 9.64 2.87
CA LYS A 81 8.47 9.20 3.98
C LYS A 81 7.96 7.87 4.52
N GLY A 82 8.73 7.36 5.47
CA GLY A 82 8.37 6.20 6.27
C GLY A 82 8.57 4.86 5.58
N LYS A 83 8.25 3.81 6.33
CA LYS A 83 8.26 2.42 5.87
C LYS A 83 7.18 2.16 4.83
N TYR A 84 7.42 1.13 4.03
CA TYR A 84 6.54 0.76 2.94
C TYR A 84 5.25 0.13 3.46
N ALA A 85 4.13 0.37 2.77
CA ALA A 85 2.93 -0.42 2.95
C ALA A 85 3.14 -1.80 2.28
N THR A 86 3.16 -2.85 3.09
CA THR A 86 3.38 -4.24 2.65
C THR A 86 2.15 -5.07 3.00
N THR A 87 1.68 -5.93 2.09
CA THR A 87 0.53 -6.79 2.35
C THR A 87 0.82 -7.74 3.52
N LEU A 88 -0.18 -7.94 4.38
CA LEU A 88 -0.13 -9.00 5.42
C LEU A 88 -0.20 -10.39 4.78
N LYS A 89 -1.00 -10.52 3.72
CA LYS A 89 -1.05 -11.73 2.90
C LYS A 89 0.20 -11.81 2.04
N GLU A 90 0.86 -12.95 2.09
CA GLU A 90 1.96 -13.30 1.20
C GLU A 90 1.40 -13.89 -0.10
N TYR A 91 2.05 -13.59 -1.22
CA TYR A 91 1.64 -14.02 -2.55
C TYR A 91 2.77 -14.76 -3.25
N GLY A 92 2.41 -15.84 -3.94
CA GLY A 92 3.31 -16.63 -4.79
C GLY A 92 3.41 -16.00 -6.17
N ASP A 93 3.16 -16.81 -7.20
CA ASP A 93 3.02 -16.32 -8.56
C ASP A 93 1.70 -15.59 -8.70
N ILE A 94 1.74 -14.42 -9.35
CA ILE A 94 0.61 -13.51 -9.45
C ILE A 94 0.63 -12.76 -10.78
N GLU A 95 -0.57 -12.39 -11.23
CA GLU A 95 -0.76 -11.24 -12.11
C GLU A 95 -1.24 -10.06 -11.26
N LEU A 96 -0.55 -8.93 -11.37
CA LEU A 96 -0.82 -7.72 -10.60
C LEU A 96 -1.20 -6.58 -11.55
N THR A 97 -2.40 -6.06 -11.40
CA THR A 97 -2.81 -4.80 -12.02
C THR A 97 -2.80 -3.70 -10.97
N LEU A 98 -2.30 -2.50 -11.32
CA LEU A 98 -2.36 -1.32 -10.47
C LEU A 98 -2.38 -0.03 -11.28
N GLU A 99 -3.05 0.98 -10.73
CA GLU A 99 -3.01 2.36 -11.21
C GLU A 99 -2.36 3.25 -10.15
N TYR A 100 -1.44 4.13 -10.56
CA TYR A 100 -0.76 5.08 -9.69
C TYR A 100 -0.88 6.51 -10.22
N ASN A 101 -0.89 7.47 -9.29
CA ASN A 101 -0.72 8.89 -9.57
C ASN A 101 0.39 9.44 -8.66
N MET A 102 1.23 10.30 -9.22
CA MET A 102 2.49 10.70 -8.63
C MET A 102 2.63 12.22 -8.65
N ALA A 103 3.10 12.77 -7.52
CA ALA A 103 3.49 14.18 -7.45
C ALA A 103 4.76 14.44 -8.30
N PRO A 104 4.95 15.67 -8.82
CA PRO A 104 6.16 16.04 -9.55
C PRO A 104 7.42 15.66 -8.78
N LEU A 105 8.38 15.08 -9.49
CA LEU A 105 9.67 14.64 -8.97
C LEU A 105 9.64 13.57 -7.86
N GLY A 106 8.57 12.79 -7.65
CA GLY A 106 8.58 11.85 -6.52
C GLY A 106 9.54 10.64 -6.72
N ASP A 107 9.67 9.78 -5.68
CA ASP A 107 10.37 8.47 -5.66
C ASP A 107 9.63 7.38 -4.74
N SER A 108 9.60 6.06 -5.06
CA SER A 108 8.93 4.85 -4.50
C SER A 108 9.09 3.62 -5.44
N GLY A 109 8.05 2.80 -5.69
CA GLY A 109 8.09 1.57 -6.49
C GLY A 109 7.29 0.42 -5.87
N ILE A 110 7.21 -0.71 -6.57
CA ILE A 110 6.50 -1.92 -6.16
C ILE A 110 7.51 -3.04 -5.92
N TYR A 111 7.59 -3.52 -4.69
CA TYR A 111 8.50 -4.61 -4.34
C TYR A 111 7.76 -5.95 -4.40
N LEU A 112 8.08 -6.76 -5.42
CA LEU A 112 7.50 -8.08 -5.61
C LEU A 112 8.16 -9.05 -4.63
N ARG A 113 7.43 -9.47 -3.59
CA ARG A 113 7.94 -10.34 -2.51
C ARG A 113 9.19 -9.75 -1.84
N ASN A 114 9.09 -8.47 -1.45
CA ASN A 114 10.14 -7.62 -0.87
C ASN A 114 11.31 -7.29 -1.80
N VAL A 115 11.71 -8.19 -2.71
CA VAL A 115 12.69 -7.98 -3.78
C VAL A 115 12.41 -8.95 -4.94
N PRO A 116 12.45 -8.51 -6.22
CA PRO A 116 12.96 -7.23 -6.73
C PRO A 116 11.93 -6.08 -6.72
N GLN A 117 12.40 -4.87 -7.02
CA GLN A 117 11.57 -3.67 -7.19
C GLN A 117 11.22 -3.46 -8.67
N VAL A 118 9.94 -3.23 -8.95
CA VAL A 118 9.44 -2.62 -10.19
C VAL A 118 9.27 -1.12 -9.93
N GLN A 119 9.75 -0.31 -10.86
CA GLN A 119 10.14 1.06 -10.59
C GLN A 119 9.22 2.04 -11.38
N ILE A 120 8.61 3.04 -10.72
CA ILE A 120 7.59 4.02 -11.19
C ILE A 120 8.02 5.52 -11.13
N TRP A 121 8.37 6.28 -12.21
CA TRP A 121 9.08 7.62 -12.06
C TRP A 121 8.47 8.81 -12.73
N ASP A 122 8.73 9.98 -12.13
CA ASP A 122 9.04 11.19 -12.87
C ASP A 122 10.51 11.24 -13.43
N PRO A 123 10.73 11.06 -14.74
CA PRO A 123 12.05 11.19 -15.39
C PRO A 123 12.62 12.62 -15.36
N ALA A 124 11.82 13.62 -15.02
CA ALA A 124 12.32 14.97 -14.79
C ALA A 124 13.08 15.09 -13.46
N ASN A 125 12.91 14.15 -12.51
CA ASN A 125 13.64 14.16 -11.25
C ASN A 125 15.14 13.97 -11.48
N ALA A 126 15.92 15.05 -11.30
CA ALA A 126 17.36 15.04 -11.47
C ALA A 126 18.08 14.10 -10.47
N LYS A 127 17.49 13.86 -9.29
CA LYS A 127 18.04 12.91 -8.29
C LYS A 127 18.00 11.47 -8.81
N GLU A 128 16.93 11.12 -9.53
CA GLU A 128 16.68 9.77 -10.04
C GLU A 128 17.20 9.56 -11.48
N ARG A 129 17.96 10.52 -12.03
CA ARG A 129 18.67 10.33 -13.32
C ARG A 129 19.77 9.26 -13.26
N ARG A 130 19.92 8.56 -12.14
CA ARG A 130 20.65 7.30 -11.99
C ARG A 130 19.82 6.31 -11.19
N MET A 131 18.93 5.63 -11.90
CA MET A 131 18.00 4.65 -11.34
C MET A 131 16.97 5.34 -10.44
N ALA A 132 15.77 4.83 -10.47
CA ALA A 132 14.53 5.54 -10.16
C ALA A 132 13.49 4.43 -10.00
N PRO A 133 12.22 4.55 -9.49
CA PRO A 133 11.40 5.57 -8.76
C PRO A 133 9.92 5.32 -8.15
N THR A 134 9.34 6.45 -7.70
CA THR A 134 8.01 7.06 -7.34
C THR A 134 6.77 6.43 -6.69
N LYS A 135 6.32 7.17 -5.65
CA LYS A 135 5.20 7.08 -4.71
C LYS A 135 3.85 6.87 -5.35
N VAL A 136 3.08 5.99 -4.70
CA VAL A 136 2.16 5.07 -5.35
C VAL A 136 0.76 5.20 -4.74
N ALA A 137 -0.24 5.53 -5.54
CA ALA A 137 -1.60 5.04 -5.31
C ALA A 137 -1.67 3.65 -5.96
N VAL A 138 -2.31 2.65 -5.32
CA VAL A 138 -2.42 1.31 -5.88
C VAL A 138 -3.90 0.90 -5.90
N ARG A 139 -4.55 1.05 -7.05
CA ARG A 139 -5.80 0.31 -7.31
C ARG A 139 -5.46 -1.10 -7.74
N SER A 140 -5.29 -2.00 -6.78
CA SER A 140 -4.71 -3.31 -7.06
C SER A 140 -5.71 -4.44 -7.13
N GLY A 141 -5.61 -5.23 -8.20
CA GLY A 141 -6.15 -6.57 -8.29
C GLY A 141 -5.00 -7.59 -8.35
N ILE A 142 -5.13 -8.74 -7.68
CA ILE A 142 -4.26 -9.91 -7.86
C ILE A 142 -5.08 -11.13 -8.25
N THR A 143 -4.58 -11.91 -9.21
CA THR A 143 -5.03 -13.30 -9.45
C THR A 143 -3.88 -14.30 -9.22
N ALA A 144 -4.20 -15.56 -8.96
CA ALA A 144 -3.29 -16.65 -8.63
C ALA A 144 -3.49 -17.85 -9.56
#